data_AF-K1TMM0-F1
#
_entry.id   AF-K1TMM0-F1
#
_cell.length_a   1.000
_cell.length_b   1.000
_cell.length_c   1.000
_cell.angle_alpha   90.00
_cell.angle_beta   90.00
_cell.angle_gamma   90.00
#
_symmetry.space_group_name_H-M   'P 1'
#
loop_
_entity.id
_entity.type
_entity.pdbx_description
1 polymer ?
#
loop_
_entity_poly.entity_id
_entity_poly.type
_entity_poly.pdbx_seq_one_letter_code
_entity_poly.pdbx_strand_id
1 'polypeptide(L)'
;TPYLYFVRFTDGNVIWVAEMNDDLTGIKQETLTECIKVGEPWELSQDKPARVAEGPSVLKKEDVYYLVYSANHFESKNYGVGYATSDSPMGPWKKYEGNPILQRADGLTGTGHGAPFRCKDGSWKYIFHAHWDSVKVQPRTSYIKDFAISDQGTVSIGGTLVRPQVLGSTS
;
A
#
# COMPACT_ATOMS: atom_id res chain seq x y z
N THR A 1 -12.96 8.69 -16.54
CA THR A 1 -12.26 9.71 -15.75
C THR A 1 -11.03 9.11 -15.09
N PRO A 2 -9.83 9.69 -15.27
CA PRO A 2 -8.63 9.33 -14.53
C PRO A 2 -8.61 9.92 -13.11
N TYR A 3 -7.99 9.20 -12.16
CA TYR A 3 -7.85 9.62 -10.76
C TYR A 3 -6.39 9.51 -10.31
N LEU A 4 -5.93 10.46 -9.51
CA LEU A 4 -4.63 10.42 -8.85
C LEU A 4 -4.83 10.30 -7.34
N TYR A 5 -4.26 9.25 -6.74
CA TYR A 5 -4.19 9.08 -5.29
C TYR A 5 -2.82 9.51 -4.79
N PHE A 6 -2.78 10.32 -3.74
CA PHE A 6 -1.54 10.90 -3.23
C PHE A 6 -1.68 11.30 -1.76
N VAL A 7 -0.55 11.62 -1.12
CA VAL A 7 -0.53 12.08 0.27
C VAL A 7 -0.62 13.60 0.33
N ARG A 8 -1.42 14.11 1.28
CA ARG A 8 -1.36 15.48 1.78
C ARG A 8 -1.09 15.47 3.28
N PHE A 9 -0.48 16.54 3.78
CA PHE A 9 -0.13 16.68 5.20
C PHE A 9 -1.22 17.42 5.99
N THR A 10 -2.44 16.85 6.01
CA THR A 10 -3.62 17.51 6.62
C THR A 10 -3.88 17.08 8.06
N ASP A 11 -3.39 15.91 8.49
CA ASP A 11 -3.44 15.39 9.86
C ASP A 11 -2.38 14.27 10.00
N GLY A 12 -1.12 14.66 9.85
CA GLY A 12 -0.06 13.74 9.44
C GLY A 12 -0.18 13.38 7.96
N ASN A 13 0.32 12.22 7.53
CA ASN A 13 0.13 11.78 6.15
C ASN A 13 -1.28 11.21 6.00
N VAL A 14 -2.06 11.85 5.13
CA VAL A 14 -3.42 11.43 4.78
C VAL A 14 -3.47 11.18 3.30
N ILE A 15 -4.10 10.07 2.88
CA ILE A 15 -4.32 9.77 1.46
C ILE A 15 -5.53 10.54 0.98
N TRP A 16 -5.35 11.23 -0.13
CA TRP A 16 -6.35 11.97 -0.88
C TRP A 16 -6.44 11.45 -2.30
N VAL A 17 -7.54 11.78 -2.97
CA VAL A 17 -7.75 11.57 -4.40
C VAL A 17 -8.27 12.84 -5.05
N ALA A 18 -7.93 13.01 -6.32
CA ALA A 18 -8.56 13.98 -7.21
C ALA A 18 -8.75 13.37 -8.60
N GLU A 19 -9.76 13.83 -9.34
CA GLU A 19 -9.81 13.61 -10.78
C GLU A 19 -8.63 14.29 -11.45
N MET A 20 -8.12 13.69 -12.52
CA MET A 20 -7.14 14.34 -13.40
C MET A 20 -7.83 14.93 -14.63
N ASN A 21 -7.15 15.86 -15.28
CA ASN A 21 -7.49 16.28 -16.64
C ASN A 21 -7.21 15.14 -17.64
N ASP A 22 -7.82 15.19 -18.82
CA ASP A 22 -7.74 14.11 -19.81
C ASP A 22 -6.31 13.84 -20.32
N ASP A 23 -5.43 14.84 -20.26
CA ASP A 23 -4.01 14.75 -20.64
C ASP A 23 -3.10 14.23 -19.51
N LEU A 24 -3.65 13.98 -18.32
CA LEU A 24 -2.96 13.49 -17.12
C LEU A 24 -1.87 14.42 -16.57
N THR A 25 -1.84 15.71 -16.96
CA THR A 25 -0.79 16.65 -16.52
C THR A 25 -1.13 17.41 -15.24
N GLY A 26 -2.41 17.40 -14.84
CA GLY A 26 -2.89 18.11 -13.65
C GLY A 26 -4.12 17.47 -13.03
N ILE A 27 -4.39 17.86 -11.78
CA ILE A 27 -5.58 17.48 -11.03
C ILE A 27 -6.64 18.59 -11.07
N LYS A 28 -7.91 18.18 -11.02
CA LYS A 28 -9.06 19.07 -10.79
C LYS A 28 -9.22 19.33 -9.31
N GLN A 29 -8.73 20.46 -8.81
CA GLN A 29 -8.65 20.72 -7.37
C GLN A 29 -10.01 20.72 -6.66
N GLU A 30 -11.08 21.11 -7.37
CA GLU A 30 -12.46 21.10 -6.88
C GLU A 30 -12.99 19.69 -6.58
N THR A 31 -12.29 18.65 -7.04
CA THR A 31 -12.64 17.24 -6.81
C THR A 31 -11.86 16.61 -5.64
N LEU A 32 -11.00 17.37 -4.94
CA LEU A 32 -10.19 16.85 -3.84
C LEU A 32 -11.05 16.18 -2.76
N THR A 33 -10.80 14.89 -2.53
CA THR A 33 -11.53 14.08 -1.54
C THR A 33 -10.56 13.33 -0.62
N GLU A 34 -10.77 13.44 0.69
CA GLU A 34 -10.02 12.68 1.69
C GLU A 34 -10.39 11.20 1.61
N CYS A 35 -9.40 10.30 1.60
CA CYS A 35 -9.61 8.86 1.48
C CYS A 35 -9.31 8.12 2.78
N ILE A 36 -8.03 8.08 3.18
CA ILE A 36 -7.55 7.29 4.30
C ILE A 36 -6.71 8.16 5.21
N LYS A 37 -7.12 8.22 6.49
CA LYS A 37 -6.32 8.76 7.59
C LYS A 37 -6.13 7.69 8.66
N VAL A 38 -5.16 7.91 9.53
CA VAL A 38 -4.91 7.05 10.68
C VAL A 38 -6.12 7.05 11.62
N GLY A 39 -6.61 5.86 11.96
CA GLY A 39 -7.77 5.65 12.82
C GLY A 39 -7.84 4.27 13.49
N GLU A 40 -7.01 3.30 13.11
CA GLU A 40 -6.98 1.95 13.70
C GLU A 40 -5.73 1.73 14.56
N PRO A 41 -5.78 0.89 15.61
CA PRO A 41 -4.64 0.70 16.53
C PRO A 41 -3.33 0.28 15.86
N TRP A 42 -3.37 -0.52 14.79
CA TRP A 42 -2.16 -0.99 14.10
C TRP A 42 -1.43 0.12 13.33
N GLU A 43 -2.11 1.25 13.06
CA GLU A 43 -1.62 2.41 12.33
C GLU A 43 -0.94 3.45 13.25
N LEU A 44 -0.86 3.17 14.57
CA LEU A 44 -0.35 4.06 15.61
C LEU A 44 0.79 3.40 16.40
N SER A 45 1.82 2.96 15.69
CA SER A 45 2.97 2.32 16.31
C SER A 45 3.73 3.26 17.25
N GLN A 46 4.21 2.71 18.36
CA GLN A 46 4.88 3.45 19.42
C GLN A 46 6.41 3.47 19.29
N ASP A 47 7.01 2.63 18.44
CA ASP A 47 8.47 2.60 18.27
C ASP A 47 8.99 3.81 17.47
N LYS A 48 8.18 4.30 16.52
CA LYS A 48 8.36 5.55 15.78
C LYS A 48 7.01 6.28 15.68
N PRO A 49 6.59 6.98 16.74
CA PRO A 49 5.27 7.60 16.79
C PRO A 49 5.09 8.64 15.67
N ALA A 50 4.17 8.36 14.75
CA ALA A 50 3.76 9.27 13.70
C ALA A 50 2.38 8.88 13.18
N ARG A 51 1.58 9.87 12.73
CA ARG A 51 0.31 9.63 12.04
C ARG A 51 0.60 9.54 10.54
N VAL A 52 0.70 8.31 10.03
CA VAL A 52 1.04 8.09 8.62
C VAL A 52 0.07 7.09 7.99
N ALA A 53 -0.64 7.54 6.94
CA ALA A 53 -1.25 6.71 5.90
C ALA A 53 -0.70 7.17 4.53
N GLU A 54 -0.07 6.25 3.78
CA GLU A 54 0.65 6.59 2.56
C GLU A 54 0.75 5.40 1.58
N GLY A 55 1.46 5.60 0.46
CA GLY A 55 1.74 4.55 -0.54
C GLY A 55 0.47 3.90 -1.13
N PRO A 56 -0.52 4.69 -1.62
CA PRO A 56 -1.75 4.13 -2.16
C PRO A 56 -1.48 3.34 -3.46
N SER A 57 -2.10 2.16 -3.55
CA SER A 57 -2.29 1.39 -4.78
C SER A 57 -3.77 1.05 -4.91
N VAL A 58 -4.36 1.34 -6.06
CA VAL A 58 -5.80 1.11 -6.28
C VAL A 58 -6.03 0.07 -7.36
N LEU A 59 -6.87 -0.93 -7.06
CA LEU A 59 -7.40 -1.88 -8.04
C LEU A 59 -8.92 -1.76 -8.10
N LYS A 60 -9.48 -2.21 -9.21
CA LYS A 60 -10.92 -2.44 -9.36
C LYS A 60 -11.15 -3.91 -9.71
N LYS A 61 -12.03 -4.59 -8.96
CA LYS A 61 -12.54 -5.92 -9.31
C LYS A 61 -14.07 -5.82 -9.27
N GLU A 62 -14.71 -6.09 -10.41
CA GLU A 62 -16.14 -5.85 -10.59
C GLU A 62 -16.49 -4.39 -10.25
N ASP A 63 -17.49 -4.16 -9.40
CA ASP A 63 -17.93 -2.80 -9.02
C ASP A 63 -17.24 -2.26 -7.76
N VAL A 64 -16.26 -2.99 -7.21
CA VAL A 64 -15.56 -2.61 -5.97
C VAL A 64 -14.15 -2.10 -6.27
N TYR A 65 -13.81 -0.96 -5.67
CA TYR A 65 -12.46 -0.41 -5.62
C TYR A 65 -11.75 -0.85 -4.33
N TYR A 66 -10.47 -1.18 -4.47
CA TYR A 66 -9.59 -1.62 -3.39
C TYR A 66 -8.42 -0.67 -3.28
N LEU A 67 -8.37 0.14 -2.23
CA LEU A 67 -7.24 1.01 -1.91
C LEU A 67 -6.34 0.31 -0.91
N VAL A 68 -5.24 -0.26 -1.41
CA VAL A 68 -4.16 -0.82 -0.60
C VAL A 68 -3.23 0.32 -0.19
N TYR A 69 -2.90 0.44 1.10
CA TYR A 69 -2.09 1.51 1.63
C TYR A 69 -1.16 1.02 2.73
N SER A 70 -0.14 1.81 3.05
CA SER A 70 0.75 1.57 4.18
C SER A 70 0.51 2.55 5.30
N ALA A 71 0.74 2.11 6.54
CA ALA A 71 0.65 2.96 7.72
C ALA A 71 1.87 2.81 8.64
N ASN A 72 1.99 3.77 9.57
CA ASN A 72 3.15 4.05 10.44
C ASN A 72 4.31 4.75 9.72
N HIS A 73 5.24 5.34 10.46
CA HIS A 73 6.48 5.88 9.88
C HIS A 73 7.32 4.74 9.29
N PHE A 74 7.93 4.91 8.11
CA PHE A 74 8.67 3.82 7.44
C PHE A 74 9.86 3.26 8.25
N GLU A 75 10.43 4.05 9.17
CA GLU A 75 11.48 3.58 10.09
C GLU A 75 10.95 2.67 11.21
N SER A 76 9.63 2.63 11.43
CA SER A 76 9.00 1.72 12.36
C SER A 76 9.21 0.29 11.87
N LYS A 77 9.53 -0.62 12.79
CA LYS A 77 9.52 -2.05 12.49
C LYS A 77 8.11 -2.54 12.18
N ASN A 78 7.10 -1.79 12.61
CA ASN A 78 5.68 -2.05 12.42
C ASN A 78 5.09 -1.30 11.22
N TYR A 79 5.90 -0.68 10.34
CA TYR A 79 5.41 -0.27 9.03
C TYR A 79 4.74 -1.48 8.35
N GLY A 80 3.52 -1.26 7.87
CA GLY A 80 2.64 -2.35 7.46
C GLY A 80 1.60 -1.90 6.44
N VAL A 81 1.00 -2.87 5.77
CA VAL A 81 0.03 -2.66 4.69
C VAL A 81 -1.35 -3.09 5.14
N GLY A 82 -2.33 -2.23 4.88
CA GLY A 82 -3.75 -2.54 5.00
C GLY A 82 -4.47 -2.24 3.69
N TYR A 83 -5.77 -2.47 3.65
CA TYR A 83 -6.61 -2.00 2.57
C TYR A 83 -7.98 -1.52 3.04
N ALA A 84 -8.62 -0.73 2.18
CA ALA A 84 -10.00 -0.32 2.31
C ALA A 84 -10.75 -0.51 0.99
N THR A 85 -12.08 -0.62 1.06
CA THR A 85 -12.94 -0.79 -0.12
C THR A 85 -13.95 0.34 -0.26
N SER A 86 -14.38 0.58 -1.50
CA SER A 86 -15.47 1.51 -1.82
C SER A 86 -16.14 1.12 -3.13
N ASP A 87 -17.41 1.48 -3.29
CA ASP A 87 -18.14 1.34 -4.57
C ASP A 87 -17.85 2.52 -5.52
N SER A 88 -17.06 3.51 -5.06
CA SER A 88 -16.66 4.69 -5.81
C SER A 88 -15.14 4.87 -5.74
N PRO A 89 -14.49 5.33 -6.84
CA PRO A 89 -13.06 5.62 -6.82
C PRO A 89 -12.69 6.72 -5.82
N MET A 90 -13.66 7.52 -5.36
CA MET A 90 -13.42 8.63 -4.44
C MET A 90 -13.89 8.38 -3.02
N GLY A 91 -14.33 7.15 -2.71
CA GLY A 91 -14.88 6.82 -1.40
C GLY A 91 -16.39 7.05 -1.30
N PRO A 92 -16.97 6.93 -0.09
CA PRO A 92 -16.27 6.71 1.19
C PRO A 92 -15.57 5.35 1.26
N TRP A 93 -14.46 5.30 1.98
CA TRP A 93 -13.63 4.09 2.12
C TRP A 93 -13.91 3.37 3.43
N LYS A 94 -14.19 2.07 3.38
CA LYS A 94 -14.32 1.19 4.54
C LYS A 94 -13.06 0.34 4.69
N LYS A 95 -12.31 0.54 5.77
CA LYS A 95 -11.13 -0.28 6.10
C LYS A 95 -11.54 -1.73 6.38
N TYR A 96 -10.67 -2.66 6.00
CA TYR A 96 -10.85 -4.07 6.32
C TYR A 96 -10.53 -4.33 7.79
N GLU A 97 -11.45 -4.98 8.50
CA GLU A 97 -11.33 -5.25 9.95
C GLU A 97 -10.14 -6.15 10.31
N GLY A 98 -9.66 -6.96 9.36
CA GLY A 98 -8.48 -7.81 9.54
C GLY A 98 -7.15 -7.15 9.15
N ASN A 99 -7.11 -5.83 8.96
CA ASN A 99 -5.86 -5.11 8.76
C ASN A 99 -4.94 -5.21 10.00
N PRO A 100 -3.60 -5.23 9.83
CA PRO A 100 -2.88 -5.18 8.56
C PRO A 100 -2.80 -6.55 7.86
N ILE A 101 -2.78 -6.53 6.52
CA ILE A 101 -2.62 -7.72 5.67
C ILE A 101 -1.15 -8.07 5.38
N LEU A 102 -0.21 -7.16 5.71
CA LEU A 102 1.24 -7.42 5.68
C LEU A 102 1.92 -6.58 6.78
N GLN A 103 2.50 -7.23 7.78
CA GLN A 103 3.32 -6.57 8.80
C GLN A 103 4.31 -7.58 9.38
N ARG A 104 5.60 -7.23 9.41
CA ARG A 104 6.68 -8.07 9.98
C ARG A 104 6.72 -9.52 9.44
N ALA A 105 6.41 -9.70 8.15
CA ALA A 105 6.32 -11.01 7.51
C ALA A 105 7.69 -11.64 7.24
N ASP A 106 7.77 -12.97 7.33
CA ASP A 106 8.96 -13.76 6.92
C ASP A 106 10.28 -13.32 7.58
N GLY A 107 10.21 -12.82 8.83
CA GLY A 107 11.35 -12.29 9.58
C GLY A 107 11.85 -10.91 9.13
N LEU A 108 11.20 -10.30 8.14
CA LEU A 108 11.44 -8.92 7.71
C LEU A 108 10.76 -7.92 8.66
N THR A 109 11.25 -6.69 8.72
CA THR A 109 10.62 -5.58 9.44
C THR A 109 10.42 -4.38 8.53
N GLY A 110 9.49 -3.50 8.89
CA GLY A 110 9.23 -2.29 8.12
C GLY A 110 8.69 -2.58 6.72
N THR A 111 7.76 -3.53 6.60
CA THR A 111 7.27 -4.10 5.34
C THR A 111 6.13 -3.26 4.75
N GLY A 112 6.35 -2.55 3.64
CA GLY A 112 5.27 -1.75 3.03
C GLY A 112 5.64 -0.98 1.77
N HIS A 113 4.85 0.06 1.48
CA HIS A 113 4.86 0.88 0.26
C HIS A 113 5.04 0.02 -0.99
N GLY A 114 4.11 -0.91 -1.17
CA GLY A 114 4.14 -1.85 -2.26
C GLY A 114 3.13 -1.57 -3.35
N ALA A 115 3.17 -2.40 -4.39
CA ALA A 115 2.26 -2.35 -5.51
C ALA A 115 1.86 -3.77 -5.95
N PRO A 116 0.56 -4.03 -6.19
CA PRO A 116 0.12 -5.26 -6.82
C PRO A 116 0.37 -5.22 -8.33
N PHE A 117 0.73 -6.35 -8.91
CA PHE A 117 0.94 -6.49 -10.34
C PHE A 117 0.53 -7.88 -10.84
N ARG A 118 0.11 -7.96 -12.10
CA ARG A 118 -0.27 -9.21 -12.76
C ARG A 118 0.93 -9.85 -13.47
N CYS A 119 1.15 -11.13 -13.23
CA CYS A 119 2.17 -11.94 -13.86
C CYS A 119 1.74 -12.44 -15.25
N LYS A 120 2.69 -13.02 -15.99
CA LYS A 120 2.46 -13.56 -17.35
C LYS A 120 1.47 -14.72 -17.37
N ASP A 121 1.39 -15.49 -16.29
CA ASP A 121 0.45 -16.60 -16.10
C ASP A 121 -0.94 -16.15 -15.62
N GLY A 122 -1.17 -14.85 -15.47
CA GLY A 122 -2.42 -14.27 -14.98
C GLY A 122 -2.54 -14.22 -13.45
N SER A 123 -1.62 -14.84 -12.71
CA SER A 123 -1.56 -14.72 -11.25
C SER A 123 -1.17 -13.29 -10.84
N TRP A 124 -1.43 -12.92 -9.59
CA TRP A 124 -1.04 -11.62 -9.06
C TRP A 124 0.05 -11.77 -8.00
N LYS A 125 0.88 -10.73 -7.90
CA LYS A 125 1.96 -10.60 -6.92
C LYS A 125 1.92 -9.19 -6.32
N TYR A 126 2.54 -9.03 -5.16
CA TYR A 126 2.73 -7.75 -4.49
C TYR A 126 4.22 -7.53 -4.28
N ILE A 127 4.79 -6.50 -4.90
CA ILE A 127 6.15 -6.04 -4.59
C ILE A 127 6.07 -5.06 -3.42
N PHE A 128 6.99 -5.14 -2.47
CA PHE A 128 7.07 -4.23 -1.31
C PHE A 128 8.51 -4.08 -0.86
N HIS A 129 8.81 -3.04 -0.08
CA HIS A 129 10.12 -2.92 0.55
C HIS A 129 10.11 -3.41 1.99
N ALA A 130 11.29 -3.73 2.52
CA ALA A 130 11.53 -3.93 3.95
C ALA A 130 12.84 -3.26 4.37
N HIS A 131 13.07 -3.17 5.69
CA HIS A 131 14.35 -2.78 6.26
C HIS A 131 15.49 -3.69 5.78
N TRP A 132 16.72 -3.18 5.86
CA TRP A 132 17.92 -3.97 5.52
C TRP A 132 18.03 -5.22 6.39
N ASP A 133 17.89 -5.05 7.71
CA ASP A 133 17.81 -6.13 8.69
C ASP A 133 17.00 -5.67 9.93
N SER A 134 17.00 -6.47 11.00
CA SER A 134 16.25 -6.18 12.23
C SER A 134 16.82 -5.03 13.07
N VAL A 135 18.00 -4.51 12.71
CA VAL A 135 18.73 -3.43 13.41
C VAL A 135 18.82 -2.19 12.53
N LYS A 136 19.08 -2.34 11.23
CA LYS A 136 19.31 -1.25 10.27
C LYS A 136 18.13 -1.06 9.32
N VAL A 137 17.63 0.17 9.23
CA VAL A 137 16.58 0.54 8.26
C VAL A 137 17.14 0.56 6.83
N GLN A 138 18.34 1.14 6.64
CA GLN A 138 18.93 1.37 5.32
C GLN A 138 20.09 0.44 4.98
N PRO A 139 20.32 0.16 3.67
CA PRO A 139 19.43 0.47 2.56
C PRO A 139 18.21 -0.49 2.55
N ARG A 140 17.01 0.06 2.38
CA ARG A 140 15.82 -0.79 2.20
C ARG A 140 15.94 -1.58 0.90
N THR A 141 15.42 -2.80 0.88
CA THR A 141 15.41 -3.67 -0.30
C THR A 141 13.99 -4.16 -0.57
N SER A 142 13.74 -4.60 -1.80
CA SER A 142 12.41 -5.04 -2.24
C SER A 142 12.26 -6.55 -2.26
N TYR A 143 11.05 -7.01 -2.00
CA TYR A 143 10.63 -8.40 -1.95
C TYR A 143 9.31 -8.57 -2.68
N ILE A 144 8.98 -9.80 -3.07
CA ILE A 144 7.73 -10.10 -3.78
C ILE A 144 7.02 -11.25 -3.07
N LYS A 145 5.71 -11.13 -2.88
CA LYS A 145 4.80 -12.16 -2.35
C LYS A 145 3.59 -12.33 -3.27
N ASP A 146 2.83 -13.40 -3.08
CA ASP A 146 1.56 -13.61 -3.78
C ASP A 146 0.54 -12.56 -3.35
N PHE A 147 -0.28 -12.10 -4.30
CA PHE A 147 -1.40 -11.21 -4.07
C PHE A 147 -2.66 -11.84 -4.62
N ALA A 148 -3.77 -11.74 -3.89
CA ALA A 148 -5.06 -12.20 -4.40
C ALA A 148 -6.20 -11.35 -3.84
N ILE A 149 -7.25 -11.20 -4.64
CA ILE A 149 -8.58 -10.75 -4.20
C ILE A 149 -9.52 -11.92 -4.42
N SER A 150 -10.00 -12.53 -3.32
CA SER A 150 -10.92 -13.67 -3.38
C SER A 150 -12.24 -13.30 -4.07
N ASP A 151 -13.07 -14.28 -4.37
CA ASP A 151 -14.42 -14.04 -4.92
C ASP A 151 -15.35 -13.37 -3.91
N GLN A 152 -15.03 -13.47 -2.62
CA GLN A 152 -15.70 -12.74 -1.54
C GLN A 152 -15.11 -11.34 -1.32
N GLY A 153 -14.14 -10.92 -2.14
CA GLY A 153 -13.54 -9.59 -2.04
C GLY A 153 -12.53 -9.42 -0.90
N THR A 154 -12.00 -10.50 -0.34
CA THR A 154 -10.93 -10.43 0.66
C THR A 154 -9.56 -10.34 -0.01
N VAL A 155 -8.78 -9.32 0.34
CA VAL A 155 -7.40 -9.15 -0.14
C VAL A 155 -6.45 -9.96 0.75
N SER A 156 -5.47 -10.63 0.14
CA SER A 156 -4.40 -11.32 0.86
C SER A 156 -3.03 -11.06 0.22
N ILE A 157 -2.01 -10.94 1.07
CA ILE A 157 -0.59 -10.94 0.68
C ILE A 157 0.07 -12.12 1.38
N GLY A 158 0.54 -13.10 0.63
CA GLY A 158 0.93 -14.41 1.18
C GLY A 158 1.93 -15.17 0.34
N GLY A 159 1.95 -16.48 0.50
CA GLY A 159 2.83 -17.37 -0.27
C GLY A 159 4.31 -17.24 0.06
N THR A 160 5.14 -17.91 -0.74
CA THR A 160 6.59 -17.93 -0.56
C THR A 160 7.21 -16.59 -0.91
N LEU A 161 8.06 -16.07 -0.01
CA LEU A 161 8.81 -14.83 -0.23
C LEU A 161 9.84 -15.01 -1.35
N VAL A 162 9.79 -14.14 -2.36
CA VAL A 162 10.83 -14.02 -3.38
C VAL A 162 11.82 -12.93 -2.97
N ARG A 163 13.11 -13.27 -2.98
CA ARG A 163 14.24 -12.37 -2.70
C ARG A 163 14.96 -12.05 -4.02
N PRO A 164 14.58 -10.97 -4.73
CA PRO A 164 15.20 -10.65 -6.00
C PRO A 164 16.69 -10.37 -5.85
N GLN A 165 17.47 -10.77 -6.86
CA GLN A 165 18.89 -10.47 -6.95
C GLN A 165 19.15 -9.75 -8.27
N VAL A 166 19.96 -8.71 -8.21
CA VAL A 166 20.50 -8.09 -9.42
C VAL A 166 21.71 -8.92 -9.83
N LEU A 167 21.57 -9.68 -10.91
CA LEU A 167 22.72 -10.36 -11.52
C LEU A 167 23.56 -9.28 -12.21
N GLY A 168 24.83 -9.19 -11.85
CA GLY A 168 25.76 -8.36 -12.60
C GLY A 168 25.78 -8.82 -14.06
N SER A 169 25.85 -7.88 -15.00
CA SER A 169 26.26 -8.20 -16.36
C SER A 169 27.65 -8.83 -16.27
N THR A 170 27.78 -10.12 -16.59
CA THR A 170 29.07 -10.67 -16.96
C THR A 170 29.46 -9.98 -18.27
N SER A 171 30.38 -9.02 -18.17
CA SER A 171 31.11 -8.47 -19.31
C SER A 171 32.07 -9.53 -19.85
#